data_AF-A0A251Q3V0-F1
#
_entry.id   AF-A0A251Q3V0-F1
#
_cell.length_a   1.000
_cell.length_b   1.000
_cell.length_c   1.000
_cell.angle_alpha   90.00
_cell.angle_beta   90.00
_cell.angle_gamma   90.00
#
_symmetry.space_group_name_H-M   'P 1'
#
loop_
_entity.id
_entity.type
_entity.pdbx_description
1 polymer ?
#
loop_
_entity_poly.entity_id
_entity_poly.type
_entity_poly.pdbx_seq_one_letter_code
_entity_poly.pdbx_strand_id
1 'polypeptide(L)'
;MLASAAINLRSSSASRAFSKALPNSTAAPFSLVRTLSRFSVRSMADSAAAPFKKIQIHRGDTAFDAYVVGKEDAPGIVVLQEWWGVDFEIKNHAMKISQLAPGFKALIPDLYRGKVGLDVAEAQHLMDGLDWQGAVKDIQASANWLKANGSKKVSVLLDFVWGVLSQLQVLFWSLRLMLLLHFTEYRHQSLQTLPKLRLLFRLILESLIIMLASQMWGLPSLWKKS
;
A
#
# COMPACT_ATOMS: atom_id res chain seq x y z
N MET A 1 55.48 -54.62 -21.91
CA MET A 1 55.85 -55.95 -22.45
C MET A 1 54.65 -56.86 -22.22
N LEU A 2 53.89 -57.15 -23.28
CA LEU A 2 53.85 -58.44 -23.99
C LEU A 2 53.16 -59.53 -23.13
N ALA A 3 51.88 -59.84 -23.40
CA ALA A 3 51.40 -60.84 -24.38
C ALA A 3 51.30 -62.25 -23.74
N SER A 4 50.36 -63.15 -24.06
CA SER A 4 49.31 -63.18 -25.10
C SER A 4 48.22 -64.23 -24.74
N ALA A 5 47.02 -64.09 -25.33
CA ALA A 5 46.13 -65.11 -25.95
C ALA A 5 45.83 -66.48 -25.24
N ALA A 6 44.79 -67.27 -25.55
CA ALA A 6 43.87 -67.31 -26.70
C ALA A 6 42.56 -68.09 -26.32
N ILE A 7 41.36 -67.70 -26.79
CA ILE A 7 40.59 -68.34 -27.91
C ILE A 7 39.94 -69.72 -27.56
N ASN A 8 38.61 -69.90 -27.49
CA ASN A 8 37.65 -70.36 -28.56
C ASN A 8 36.25 -70.67 -27.90
N LEU A 9 35.09 -70.87 -28.55
CA LEU A 9 34.39 -70.27 -29.72
C LEU A 9 32.98 -70.95 -29.90
N ARG A 10 31.90 -70.18 -30.23
CA ARG A 10 30.61 -70.63 -30.90
C ARG A 10 29.69 -71.68 -30.19
N SER A 11 28.40 -71.91 -30.54
CA SER A 11 27.41 -71.20 -31.41
C SER A 11 25.93 -71.68 -31.25
N SER A 12 24.98 -70.74 -31.44
CA SER A 12 23.71 -70.81 -32.24
C SER A 12 22.49 -71.72 -31.93
N SER A 13 21.30 -71.08 -31.98
CA SER A 13 19.95 -71.55 -32.44
C SER A 13 19.15 -72.56 -31.57
N ALA A 14 17.95 -72.28 -30.97
CA ALA A 14 16.61 -71.91 -31.51
C ALA A 14 15.80 -73.14 -32.08
N SER A 15 14.46 -73.32 -31.97
CA SER A 15 13.30 -72.39 -32.01
C SER A 15 11.95 -73.06 -31.55
N ARG A 16 10.80 -72.32 -31.55
CA ARG A 16 9.34 -72.78 -31.55
C ARG A 16 8.70 -73.21 -30.20
N ALA A 17 7.36 -73.24 -29.97
CA ALA A 17 6.19 -72.47 -30.48
C ALA A 17 4.89 -72.78 -29.67
N PHE A 18 3.87 -71.90 -29.83
CA PHE A 18 2.47 -71.87 -29.34
C PHE A 18 1.62 -73.15 -29.07
N SER A 19 0.72 -73.07 -28.07
CA SER A 19 -0.72 -73.51 -28.04
C SER A 19 -1.32 -73.11 -26.65
N LYS A 20 -2.41 -72.35 -26.41
CA LYS A 20 -3.78 -72.13 -26.96
C LYS A 20 -4.89 -72.93 -26.25
N ALA A 21 -5.64 -72.29 -25.35
CA ALA A 21 -7.03 -72.63 -24.96
C ALA A 21 -7.76 -71.46 -24.24
N LEU A 22 -9.09 -71.38 -24.38
CA LEU A 22 -10.08 -70.44 -23.81
C LEU A 22 -11.34 -71.29 -23.47
N PRO A 23 -12.27 -70.92 -22.55
CA PRO A 23 -13.29 -69.92 -22.90
C PRO A 23 -14.02 -69.13 -21.75
N ASN A 24 -14.77 -68.11 -22.18
CA ASN A 24 -16.06 -67.58 -21.68
C ASN A 24 -16.25 -66.82 -20.34
N SER A 25 -16.55 -65.52 -20.51
CA SER A 25 -17.67 -64.74 -19.95
C SER A 25 -17.99 -64.73 -18.44
N THR A 26 -17.89 -63.54 -17.81
CA THR A 26 -19.07 -62.79 -17.28
C THR A 26 -18.72 -61.37 -16.77
N ALA A 27 -19.60 -60.41 -17.10
CA ALA A 27 -19.91 -59.13 -16.41
C ALA A 27 -18.85 -58.02 -16.14
N ALA A 28 -19.36 -56.78 -16.27
CA ALA A 28 -18.76 -55.47 -15.99
C ALA A 28 -18.63 -55.18 -14.45
N PRO A 29 -17.98 -54.09 -13.94
CA PRO A 29 -17.99 -52.73 -14.50
C PRO A 29 -16.66 -51.93 -14.55
N PHE A 30 -16.66 -50.93 -15.42
CA PHE A 30 -15.62 -49.91 -15.53
C PHE A 30 -15.61 -48.95 -14.32
N SER A 31 -14.46 -48.81 -13.66
CA SER A 31 -14.22 -47.75 -12.67
C SER A 31 -13.22 -46.75 -13.24
N LEU A 32 -13.73 -45.73 -13.93
CA LEU A 32 -12.92 -44.70 -14.58
C LEU A 32 -12.49 -43.64 -13.53
N VAL A 33 -11.40 -43.93 -12.81
CA VAL A 33 -10.84 -43.02 -11.80
C VAL A 33 -10.27 -41.78 -12.50
N ARG A 34 -11.10 -40.74 -12.58
CA ARG A 34 -10.73 -39.43 -13.11
C ARG A 34 -9.77 -38.74 -12.14
N THR A 35 -8.47 -38.82 -12.42
CA THR A 35 -7.42 -38.09 -11.70
C THR A 35 -7.64 -36.59 -11.85
N LEU A 36 -8.40 -35.99 -10.92
CA LEU A 36 -8.53 -34.55 -10.82
C LEU A 36 -7.24 -33.99 -10.22
N SER A 37 -6.44 -33.33 -11.06
CA SER A 37 -5.36 -32.46 -10.60
C SER A 37 -5.94 -31.41 -9.64
N ARG A 38 -5.76 -31.64 -8.34
CA ARG A 38 -6.04 -30.66 -7.29
C ARG A 38 -5.05 -29.52 -7.48
N PHE A 39 -5.43 -28.54 -8.29
CA PHE A 39 -4.74 -27.26 -8.35
C PHE A 39 -4.64 -26.74 -6.92
N SER A 40 -3.41 -26.61 -6.43
CA SER A 40 -3.16 -26.02 -5.13
C SER A 40 -3.58 -24.57 -5.20
N VAL A 41 -4.77 -24.26 -4.68
CA VAL A 41 -5.18 -22.89 -4.38
C VAL A 41 -4.25 -22.42 -3.27
N ARG A 42 -3.10 -21.89 -3.67
CA ARG A 42 -2.13 -21.31 -2.75
C ARG A 42 -2.82 -20.12 -2.11
N SER A 43 -2.96 -20.19 -0.79
CA SER A 43 -3.57 -19.14 0.03
C SER A 43 -2.92 -17.80 -0.29
N MET A 44 -3.71 -16.86 -0.83
CA MET A 44 -3.34 -15.44 -1.03
C MET A 44 -3.21 -14.69 0.31
N ALA A 45 -2.91 -15.40 1.40
CA ALA A 45 -2.83 -14.88 2.77
C ALA A 45 -1.38 -14.56 3.19
N ASP A 46 -0.37 -15.27 2.66
CA ASP A 46 1.03 -15.09 3.08
C ASP A 46 1.73 -13.87 2.47
N SER A 47 1.15 -13.23 1.45
CA SER A 47 1.66 -11.98 0.86
C SER A 47 1.09 -10.71 1.50
N ALA A 48 0.26 -10.84 2.55
CA ALA A 48 -0.35 -9.72 3.27
C ALA A 48 0.29 -9.45 4.65
N ALA A 49 1.29 -10.25 5.06
CA ALA A 49 2.15 -9.90 6.18
C ALA A 49 2.93 -8.63 5.82
N ALA A 50 2.63 -7.52 6.50
CA ALA A 50 3.10 -6.20 6.12
C ALA A 50 4.65 -6.16 6.00
N PRO A 51 5.23 -5.58 4.93
CA PRO A 51 6.68 -5.51 4.71
C PRO A 51 7.40 -4.54 5.68
N PHE A 52 6.74 -4.15 6.76
CA PHE A 52 7.23 -3.21 7.76
C PHE A 52 7.98 -3.93 8.86
N LYS A 53 9.30 -3.73 8.89
CA LYS A 53 10.13 -4.12 10.03
C LYS A 53 9.90 -3.11 11.15
N LYS A 54 9.22 -3.54 12.22
CA LYS A 54 9.19 -2.79 13.47
C LYS A 54 10.59 -2.82 14.10
N ILE A 55 11.10 -1.65 14.45
CA ILE A 55 12.36 -1.44 15.15
C ILE A 55 12.10 -0.57 16.39
N GLN A 56 13.05 -0.56 17.32
CA GLN A 56 13.05 0.37 18.44
C GLN A 56 14.28 1.26 18.35
N ILE A 57 14.09 2.57 18.50
CA ILE A 57 15.13 3.59 18.42
C ILE A 57 15.31 4.19 19.82
N HIS A 58 16.55 4.21 20.29
CA HIS A 58 16.93 4.80 21.57
C HIS A 58 17.38 6.25 21.37
N ARG A 59 16.88 7.14 22.23
CA ARG A 59 17.19 8.57 22.26
C ARG A 59 17.44 8.97 23.71
N GLY A 60 18.69 8.85 24.14
CA GLY A 60 19.06 9.00 25.55
C GLY A 60 18.31 7.97 26.39
N ASP A 61 17.67 8.42 27.46
CA ASP A 61 16.95 7.56 28.41
C ASP A 61 15.59 7.06 27.90
N THR A 62 15.14 7.52 26.73
CA THR A 62 13.83 7.15 26.15
C THR A 62 13.99 6.27 24.91
N ALA A 63 13.10 5.29 24.75
CA ALA A 63 12.96 4.53 23.52
C ALA A 63 11.60 4.80 22.85
N PHE A 64 11.55 4.71 21.52
CA PHE A 64 10.31 4.72 20.75
C PHE A 64 10.35 3.66 19.67
N ASP A 65 9.17 3.21 19.26
CA ASP A 65 9.04 2.27 18.17
C ASP A 65 9.03 3.04 16.83
N ALA A 66 9.56 2.41 15.78
CA ALA A 66 9.46 2.92 14.42
C ALA A 66 9.23 1.77 13.44
N TYR A 67 8.59 2.08 12.31
CA TYR A 67 8.23 1.12 11.27
C TYR A 67 9.03 1.43 10.01
N VAL A 68 9.89 0.49 9.57
CA VAL A 68 10.78 0.66 8.42
C VAL A 68 10.34 -0.22 7.26
N VAL A 69 10.34 0.33 6.05
CA VAL A 69 10.05 -0.39 4.79
C VAL A 69 10.98 0.10 3.67
N GLY A 70 11.22 -0.76 2.68
CA GLY A 70 11.98 -0.41 1.48
C GLY A 70 13.34 -1.07 1.40
N LYS A 71 14.18 -0.54 0.51
CA LYS A 71 15.47 -1.14 0.16
C LYS A 71 16.58 -0.69 1.13
N GLU A 72 17.45 -1.61 1.52
CA GLU A 72 18.68 -1.28 2.26
C GLU A 72 19.64 -0.42 1.41
N ASP A 73 20.48 0.40 2.06
CA ASP A 73 21.40 1.39 1.46
C ASP A 73 20.78 2.42 0.50
N ALA A 74 19.45 2.52 0.46
CA ALA A 74 18.71 3.51 -0.33
C ALA A 74 18.65 4.87 0.38
N PRO A 75 18.34 5.98 -0.36
CA PRO A 75 18.02 7.26 0.25
C PRO A 75 16.87 7.11 1.25
N GLY A 76 17.05 7.69 2.44
CA GLY A 76 16.14 7.56 3.56
C GLY A 76 15.07 8.65 3.57
N ILE A 77 13.87 8.31 3.99
CA ILE A 77 12.76 9.23 4.16
C ILE A 77 12.13 8.96 5.53
N VAL A 78 12.14 9.94 6.42
CA VAL A 78 11.32 9.92 7.63
C VAL A 78 9.92 10.37 7.22
N VAL A 79 8.92 9.49 7.33
CA VAL A 79 7.51 9.78 7.05
C VAL A 79 6.83 10.04 8.39
N LEU A 80 6.42 11.27 8.65
CA LEU A 80 5.83 11.65 9.93
C LEU A 80 4.36 11.25 9.98
N GLN A 81 3.98 10.57 11.07
CA GLN A 81 2.61 10.17 11.36
C GLN A 81 1.63 11.36 11.34
N GLU A 82 0.37 11.08 11.07
CA GLU A 82 -0.70 12.06 11.20
C GLU A 82 -1.15 12.24 12.66
N TRP A 83 -2.06 13.19 12.88
CA TRP A 83 -2.70 13.48 14.17
C TRP A 83 -3.46 12.29 14.77
N TRP A 84 -3.81 11.29 13.96
CA TRP A 84 -4.42 10.02 14.36
C TRP A 84 -3.43 8.99 14.95
N GLY A 85 -2.12 9.08 14.67
CA GLY A 85 -1.14 8.07 15.05
C GLY A 85 -0.61 7.24 13.87
N VAL A 86 0.03 6.10 14.16
CA VAL A 86 0.61 5.21 13.14
C VAL A 86 -0.41 4.17 12.66
N ASP A 87 -1.34 4.62 11.82
CA ASP A 87 -2.48 3.85 11.32
C ASP A 87 -2.12 2.88 10.15
N PHE A 88 -3.09 2.48 9.31
CA PHE A 88 -2.86 1.69 8.09
C PHE A 88 -2.58 2.56 6.85
N GLU A 89 -3.16 3.75 6.73
CA GLU A 89 -3.00 4.67 5.61
C GLU A 89 -1.56 5.22 5.53
N ILE A 90 -1.00 5.69 6.65
CA ILE A 90 0.41 6.12 6.74
C ILE A 90 1.39 5.01 6.33
N LYS A 91 1.08 3.76 6.71
CA LYS A 91 1.86 2.57 6.31
C LYS A 91 1.73 2.33 4.81
N ASN A 92 0.54 2.48 4.23
CA ASN A 92 0.38 2.39 2.76
C ASN A 92 1.11 3.52 2.03
N HIS A 93 1.16 4.74 2.56
CA HIS A 93 1.92 5.84 1.98
C HIS A 93 3.42 5.60 2.03
N ALA A 94 3.98 5.23 3.19
CA ALA A 94 5.38 4.85 3.30
C ALA A 94 5.75 3.65 2.39
N MET A 95 4.84 2.67 2.22
CA MET A 95 5.04 1.55 1.30
C MET A 95 5.09 2.02 -0.15
N LYS A 96 4.14 2.85 -0.61
CA LYS A 96 4.15 3.46 -1.95
C LYS A 96 5.43 4.26 -2.19
N ILE A 97 5.83 5.10 -1.23
CA ILE A 97 7.08 5.89 -1.28
C ILE A 97 8.30 4.98 -1.46
N SER A 98 8.38 3.86 -0.74
CA SER A 98 9.50 2.92 -0.87
C SER A 98 9.58 2.24 -2.25
N GLN A 99 8.44 2.09 -2.93
CA GLN A 99 8.30 1.49 -4.26
C GLN A 99 8.55 2.48 -5.41
N LEU A 100 8.55 3.81 -5.16
CA LEU A 100 8.90 4.80 -6.18
C LEU A 100 10.35 4.63 -6.62
N ALA A 101 10.59 4.50 -7.94
CA ALA A 101 11.93 4.50 -8.49
C ALA A 101 12.68 5.81 -8.11
N PRO A 102 13.95 5.77 -7.67
CA PRO A 102 14.92 4.65 -7.73
C PRO A 102 14.84 3.60 -6.59
N GLY A 103 13.84 3.70 -5.71
CA GLY A 103 13.68 2.93 -4.49
C GLY A 103 14.16 3.73 -3.28
N PHE A 104 13.32 3.82 -2.25
CA PHE A 104 13.58 4.59 -1.03
C PHE A 104 13.46 3.71 0.23
N LYS A 105 14.13 4.11 1.31
CA LYS A 105 13.99 3.52 2.64
C LYS A 105 13.12 4.43 3.50
N ALA A 106 11.85 4.08 3.68
CA ALA A 106 10.90 4.85 4.45
C ALA A 106 10.87 4.38 5.92
N LEU A 107 10.81 5.33 6.85
CA LEU A 107 10.73 5.09 8.29
C LEU A 107 9.65 5.97 8.90
N ILE A 108 8.68 5.35 9.58
CA ILE A 108 7.62 6.05 10.33
C ILE A 108 7.96 5.97 11.83
N PRO A 109 8.27 7.09 12.51
CA PRO A 109 8.43 7.09 13.96
C PRO A 109 7.07 7.13 14.66
N ASP A 110 6.90 6.29 15.68
CA ASP A 110 5.71 6.24 16.52
C ASP A 110 5.84 7.22 17.69
N LEU A 111 5.41 8.46 17.44
CA LEU A 111 5.47 9.55 18.42
C LEU A 111 4.50 9.30 19.59
N TYR A 112 3.37 8.66 19.30
CA TYR A 112 2.29 8.34 20.25
C TYR A 112 2.50 7.05 21.04
N ARG A 113 3.62 6.34 20.86
CA ARG A 113 4.00 5.12 21.59
C ARG A 113 3.00 3.97 21.43
N GLY A 114 2.52 3.78 20.20
CA GLY A 114 1.59 2.70 19.83
C GLY A 114 0.12 3.06 20.00
N LYS A 115 -0.21 4.28 20.43
CA LYS A 115 -1.59 4.77 20.47
C LYS A 115 -2.02 5.26 19.08
N VAL A 116 -3.24 4.91 18.71
CA VAL A 116 -3.93 5.39 17.50
C VAL A 116 -5.31 5.84 17.93
N GLY A 117 -5.72 7.05 17.55
CA GLY A 117 -7.07 7.56 17.81
C GLY A 117 -8.07 6.90 16.87
N LEU A 118 -9.25 6.54 17.38
CA LEU A 118 -10.35 5.95 16.62
C LEU A 118 -11.44 6.99 16.32
N ASP A 119 -11.52 8.07 17.11
CA ASP A 119 -12.38 9.22 16.86
C ASP A 119 -11.63 10.57 16.97
N VAL A 120 -12.29 11.64 16.50
CA VAL A 120 -11.72 13.00 16.42
C VAL A 120 -11.32 13.54 17.79
N ALA A 121 -12.04 13.19 18.86
CA ALA A 121 -11.73 13.64 20.21
C ALA A 121 -10.53 12.89 20.78
N GLU A 122 -10.43 11.57 20.55
CA GLU A 122 -9.24 10.78 20.89
C GLU A 122 -7.99 11.30 20.16
N ALA A 123 -8.08 11.58 18.86
CA ALA A 123 -6.98 12.14 18.08
C ALA A 123 -6.54 13.52 18.60
N GLN A 124 -7.50 14.40 18.94
CA GLN A 124 -7.21 15.69 19.56
C GLN A 124 -6.53 15.51 20.93
N HIS A 125 -7.02 14.61 21.78
CA HIS A 125 -6.41 14.34 23.09
C HIS A 125 -4.99 13.73 22.98
N LEU A 126 -4.70 12.94 21.94
CA LEU A 126 -3.34 12.47 21.66
C LEU A 126 -2.40 13.60 21.22
N MET A 127 -2.91 14.55 20.43
CA MET A 127 -2.17 15.72 19.93
C MET A 127 -1.89 16.74 21.05
N ASP A 128 -2.89 17.04 21.89
CA ASP A 128 -2.77 17.90 23.06
C ASP A 128 -1.82 17.29 24.13
N GLY A 129 -1.84 15.97 24.27
CA GLY A 129 -0.98 15.21 25.19
C GLY A 129 0.44 14.94 24.68
N LEU A 130 0.82 15.42 23.49
CA LEU A 130 2.13 15.15 22.89
C LEU A 130 3.22 16.06 23.48
N ASP A 131 4.31 15.47 23.97
CA ASP A 131 5.56 16.21 24.22
C ASP A 131 6.20 16.60 22.87
N TRP A 132 5.89 17.81 22.41
CA TRP A 132 6.44 18.38 21.18
C TRP A 132 7.97 18.52 21.19
N GLN A 133 8.59 18.78 22.34
CA GLN A 133 10.05 18.86 22.43
C GLN A 133 10.68 17.46 22.32
N GLY A 134 10.05 16.46 22.90
CA GLY A 134 10.39 15.04 22.70
C GLY A 134 10.21 14.62 21.24
N ALA A 135 9.05 14.90 20.64
CA ALA A 135 8.73 14.52 19.27
C ALA A 135 9.78 15.03 18.27
N VAL A 136 10.20 16.30 18.35
CA VAL A 136 11.27 16.86 17.50
C VAL A 136 12.58 16.06 17.65
N LYS A 137 12.96 15.68 18.88
CA LYS A 137 14.18 14.88 19.11
C LYS A 137 14.04 13.44 18.63
N ASP A 138 12.84 12.84 18.67
CA ASP A 138 12.57 11.50 18.13
C ASP A 138 12.63 11.49 16.59
N ILE A 139 12.15 12.55 15.94
CA ILE A 139 12.29 12.77 14.49
C ILE A 139 13.78 12.92 14.13
N GLN A 140 14.56 13.67 14.93
CA GLN A 140 16.00 13.80 14.73
C GLN A 140 16.75 12.47 14.94
N ALA A 141 16.39 11.70 15.98
CA ALA A 141 16.94 10.36 16.22
C ALA A 141 16.61 9.39 15.07
N SER A 142 15.41 9.46 14.51
CA SER A 142 14.97 8.69 13.34
C SER A 142 15.79 9.02 12.09
N ALA A 143 16.03 10.31 11.82
CA ALA A 143 16.86 10.75 10.71
C ALA A 143 18.33 10.31 10.87
N ASN A 144 18.85 10.32 12.11
CA ASN A 144 20.18 9.81 12.42
C ASN A 144 20.27 8.28 12.30
N TRP A 145 19.23 7.54 12.70
CA TRP A 145 19.14 6.09 12.53
C TRP A 145 19.18 5.71 11.06
N LEU A 146 18.46 6.40 10.17
CA LEU A 146 18.53 6.17 8.73
C LEU A 146 19.96 6.38 8.18
N LYS A 147 20.64 7.47 8.57
CA LYS A 147 22.05 7.71 8.17
C LYS A 147 22.99 6.61 8.64
N ALA A 148 22.82 6.13 9.88
CA ALA A 148 23.61 5.02 10.42
C ALA A 148 23.34 3.68 9.73
N ASN A 149 22.13 3.50 9.17
CA ASN A 149 21.69 2.29 8.47
C ASN A 149 21.66 2.47 6.93
N GLY A 150 22.74 3.06 6.39
CA GLY A 150 23.05 3.07 4.95
C GLY A 150 22.55 4.27 4.14
N SER A 151 21.62 5.08 4.67
CA SER A 151 21.00 6.17 3.89
C SER A 151 21.90 7.40 3.77
N LYS A 152 22.65 7.51 2.66
CA LYS A 152 23.55 8.65 2.33
C LYS A 152 22.87 10.02 2.31
N LYS A 153 21.58 10.07 1.99
CA LYS A 153 20.72 11.25 2.06
C LYS A 153 19.48 10.88 2.85
N VAL A 154 19.01 11.80 3.69
CA VAL A 154 17.77 11.64 4.46
C VAL A 154 16.94 12.92 4.33
N SER A 155 15.66 12.77 3.96
CA SER A 155 14.65 13.82 4.03
C SER A 155 13.58 13.48 5.07
N VAL A 156 12.78 14.48 5.43
CA VAL A 156 11.60 14.34 6.29
C VAL A 156 10.38 14.77 5.47
N LEU A 157 9.33 13.97 5.46
CA LEU A 157 8.04 14.27 4.84
C LEU A 157 6.94 14.26 5.91
N LEU A 158 6.07 15.27 5.84
CA LEU A 158 4.86 15.39 6.66
C LEU A 158 3.68 14.80 5.88
N ASP A 159 3.05 13.74 6.39
CA ASP A 159 1.96 13.09 5.64
C ASP A 159 0.66 13.92 5.65
N PHE A 160 0.52 14.84 6.62
CA PHE A 160 -0.55 15.85 6.72
C PHE A 160 -0.82 16.64 5.41
N VAL A 161 0.17 16.70 4.52
CA VAL A 161 0.05 17.33 3.19
C VAL A 161 -0.87 16.53 2.26
N TRP A 162 -0.93 15.19 2.36
CA TRP A 162 -1.76 14.37 1.47
C TRP A 162 -3.26 14.52 1.71
N GLY A 163 -3.67 14.66 2.98
CA GLY A 163 -5.06 14.99 3.33
C GLY A 163 -5.52 16.27 2.61
N VAL A 164 -4.73 17.34 2.70
CA VAL A 164 -4.99 18.62 2.04
C VAL A 164 -4.91 18.51 0.51
N LEU A 165 -3.90 17.81 -0.03
CA LEU A 165 -3.74 17.62 -1.48
C LEU A 165 -4.90 16.83 -2.11
N SER A 166 -5.48 15.86 -1.41
CA SER A 166 -6.63 15.10 -1.91
C SER A 166 -7.84 16.02 -2.15
N GLN A 167 -8.11 16.94 -1.21
CA GLN A 167 -9.17 17.93 -1.31
C GLN A 167 -8.88 18.99 -2.39
N LEU A 168 -7.64 19.47 -2.48
CA LEU A 168 -7.21 20.37 -3.54
C LEU A 168 -7.32 19.72 -4.94
N GLN A 169 -7.08 18.42 -5.04
CA GLN A 169 -7.25 17.67 -6.29
C GLN A 169 -8.73 17.56 -6.68
N VAL A 170 -9.64 17.29 -5.74
CA VAL A 170 -11.09 17.34 -5.98
C VAL A 170 -11.52 18.73 -6.45
N LEU A 171 -11.07 19.79 -5.77
CA LEU A 171 -11.35 21.19 -6.16
C LEU A 171 -10.81 21.50 -7.56
N PHE A 172 -9.61 21.06 -7.91
CA PHE A 172 -9.02 21.24 -9.24
C PHE A 172 -9.81 20.53 -10.33
N TRP A 173 -10.24 19.29 -10.11
CA TRP A 173 -11.07 18.54 -11.06
C TRP A 173 -12.48 19.15 -11.19
N SER A 174 -13.11 19.60 -10.10
CA SER A 174 -14.37 20.34 -10.13
C SER A 174 -14.26 21.66 -10.90
N LEU A 175 -13.19 22.43 -10.67
CA LEU A 175 -12.95 23.69 -11.38
C LEU A 175 -12.73 23.45 -12.89
N ARG A 176 -11.98 22.40 -13.25
CA ARG A 176 -11.76 21.98 -14.64
C ARG A 176 -13.07 21.52 -15.31
N LEU A 177 -13.91 20.77 -14.61
CA LEU A 177 -15.23 20.35 -15.10
C LEU A 177 -16.15 21.56 -15.31
N MET A 178 -16.16 22.52 -14.38
CA MET A 178 -16.94 23.76 -14.49
C MET A 178 -16.48 24.61 -15.68
N LEU A 179 -15.17 24.71 -15.93
CA LEU A 179 -14.62 25.39 -17.12
C LEU A 179 -15.02 24.70 -18.42
N LEU A 180 -15.02 23.36 -18.47
CA LEU A 180 -15.48 22.61 -19.63
C LEU A 180 -16.98 22.81 -19.90
N LEU A 181 -17.82 22.75 -18.86
CA LEU A 181 -19.26 23.03 -18.95
C LEU A 181 -19.52 24.46 -19.46
N HIS A 182 -18.78 25.44 -18.93
CA HIS A 182 -18.88 26.84 -19.38
C HIS A 182 -18.51 27.00 -20.87
N PHE A 183 -17.53 26.22 -21.35
CA PHE A 183 -17.12 26.24 -22.75
C PHE A 183 -18.12 25.56 -23.70
N THR A 184 -18.81 24.51 -23.24
CA THR A 184 -19.90 23.88 -24.02
C THR A 184 -21.14 24.75 -24.12
N GLU A 185 -21.51 25.45 -23.04
CA GLU A 185 -22.71 26.27 -22.99
C GLU A 185 -22.56 27.59 -23.79
N TYR A 186 -21.33 28.11 -23.89
CA TYR A 186 -20.99 29.28 -24.72
C TYR A 186 -21.25 29.08 -26.23
N ARG A 187 -21.36 27.84 -26.72
CA ARG A 187 -21.70 27.56 -28.12
C ARG A 187 -23.18 27.72 -28.46
N HIS A 188 -24.08 27.77 -27.48
CA HIS A 188 -25.51 27.51 -27.73
C HIS A 188 -26.53 28.57 -27.27
N GLN A 189 -26.15 29.62 -26.53
CA GLN A 189 -27.13 30.59 -25.99
C GLN A 189 -26.78 32.07 -26.17
N SER A 190 -27.85 32.85 -26.39
CA SER A 190 -27.83 34.30 -26.60
C SER A 190 -27.76 35.10 -25.29
N LEU A 191 -27.18 36.31 -25.38
CA LEU A 191 -26.53 37.06 -24.30
C LEU A 191 -27.40 37.58 -23.12
N GLN A 192 -28.66 37.19 -22.94
CA GLN A 192 -29.59 37.91 -22.03
C GLN A 192 -29.89 37.26 -20.65
N THR A 193 -29.52 36.01 -20.37
CA THR A 193 -29.80 35.33 -19.08
C THR A 193 -28.60 35.25 -18.12
N LEU A 194 -27.41 35.63 -18.59
CA LEU A 194 -26.11 35.36 -17.96
C LEU A 194 -25.89 35.87 -16.51
N PRO A 195 -26.38 37.04 -16.05
CA PRO A 195 -25.98 37.55 -14.74
C PRO A 195 -26.59 36.79 -13.55
N LYS A 196 -27.84 36.31 -13.67
CA LYS A 196 -28.51 35.56 -12.58
C LYS A 196 -27.87 34.18 -12.39
N LEU A 197 -27.52 33.50 -13.48
CA LEU A 197 -26.89 32.19 -13.43
C LEU A 197 -25.47 32.27 -12.81
N ARG A 198 -24.68 33.28 -13.19
CA ARG A 198 -23.36 33.56 -12.58
C ARG A 198 -23.45 33.78 -11.07
N LEU A 199 -24.47 34.50 -10.59
CA LEU A 199 -24.67 34.72 -9.16
C LEU A 199 -25.02 33.42 -8.43
N LEU A 200 -25.90 32.59 -9.02
CA LEU A 200 -26.28 31.29 -8.46
C LEU A 200 -25.08 30.34 -8.34
N PHE A 201 -24.26 30.21 -9.39
CA PHE A 201 -23.05 29.38 -9.34
C PHE A 201 -22.03 29.89 -8.32
N ARG A 202 -21.86 31.21 -8.19
CA ARG A 202 -20.98 31.80 -7.18
C ARG A 202 -21.45 31.44 -5.76
N LEU A 203 -22.74 31.56 -5.46
CA LEU A 203 -23.31 31.23 -4.15
C LEU A 203 -23.21 29.74 -3.83
N ILE A 204 -23.40 28.86 -4.82
CA ILE A 204 -23.19 27.41 -4.67
C ILE A 204 -21.73 27.10 -4.36
N LEU A 205 -20.79 27.72 -5.09
CA LEU A 205 -19.36 27.51 -4.88
C LEU A 205 -18.88 28.05 -3.51
N GLU A 206 -19.32 29.24 -3.12
CA GLU A 206 -19.03 29.82 -1.79
C GLU A 206 -19.61 28.94 -0.66
N SER A 207 -20.83 28.43 -0.82
CA SER A 207 -21.43 27.49 0.14
C SER A 207 -20.66 26.18 0.25
N LEU A 208 -20.20 25.63 -0.88
CA LEU A 208 -19.41 24.39 -0.90
C LEU A 208 -18.04 24.59 -0.24
N ILE A 209 -17.37 25.72 -0.48
CA ILE A 209 -16.10 26.09 0.14
C ILE A 209 -16.27 26.23 1.66
N ILE A 210 -17.33 26.90 2.13
CA ILE A 210 -17.60 27.06 3.57
C ILE A 210 -17.92 25.70 4.23
N MET A 211 -18.65 24.81 3.55
CA MET A 211 -18.95 23.47 4.04
C MET A 211 -17.68 22.62 4.20
N LEU A 212 -16.81 22.61 3.18
CA LEU A 212 -15.53 21.91 3.20
C LEU A 212 -14.59 22.49 4.27
N ALA A 213 -14.49 23.82 4.38
CA ALA A 213 -13.70 24.47 5.43
C ALA A 213 -14.19 24.12 6.84
N SER A 214 -15.51 24.04 7.06
CA SER A 214 -16.09 23.62 8.35
C SER A 214 -15.74 22.17 8.70
N GLN A 215 -15.71 21.26 7.72
CA GLN A 215 -15.29 19.87 7.93
C GLN A 215 -13.79 19.75 8.22
N MET A 216 -12.94 20.59 7.60
CA MET A 216 -11.49 20.54 7.77
C MET A 216 -10.99 21.09 9.12
N TRP A 217 -11.69 22.06 9.71
CA TRP A 217 -11.21 22.78 10.91
C TRP A 217 -11.90 22.37 12.22
N GLY A 218 -12.81 21.39 12.19
CA GLY A 218 -13.56 20.96 13.38
C GLY A 218 -14.39 22.08 14.03
N LEU A 219 -14.63 23.18 13.31
CA LEU A 219 -15.38 24.32 13.83
C LEU A 219 -16.82 23.87 14.13
N PRO A 220 -17.32 24.06 15.36
CA PRO A 220 -18.70 23.71 15.69
C PRO A 220 -19.64 24.39 14.71
N SER A 221 -20.60 23.63 14.17
CA SER A 221 -21.56 24.15 13.20
C SER A 221 -22.42 25.25 13.84
N LEU A 222 -22.05 26.51 13.59
CA LEU A 222 -22.73 27.71 14.11
C LEU A 222 -24.18 27.87 13.62
N TRP A 223 -24.66 26.95 12.78
CA TRP A 223 -26.03 26.86 12.27
C TRP A 223 -26.96 25.97 13.11
N LYS A 224 -26.71 25.86 14.42
CA LYS A 224 -27.69 25.32 15.39
C LYS A 224 -28.31 26.43 16.26
N LYS A 225 -28.66 27.58 15.65
CA LYS A 225 -29.52 28.62 16.25
C LYS A 225 -30.06 29.65 15.23
N SER A 226 -31.18 29.30 14.58
CA SER A 226 -32.37 30.16 14.40
C SER A 226 -33.50 29.32 13.80
#